data_AF-A0A9X2YPG1-F1
#
_entry.id   AF-A0A9X2YPG1-F1
#
_cell.length_a   1.000
_cell.length_b   1.000
_cell.length_c   1.000
_cell.angle_alpha   90.00
_cell.angle_beta   90.00
_cell.angle_gamma   90.00
#
_symmetry.space_group_name_H-M   'P 1'
#
loop_
_entity.id
_entity.type
_entity.pdbx_description
1 polymer ?
#
loop_
_entity_poly.entity_id
_entity_poly.type
_entity_poly.pdbx_seq_one_letter_code
_entity_poly.pdbx_strand_id
1 'polypeptide(L)'
;TIVSLRKGANAQRQITEALATAYISGHRPDFAATHTTANRVELPTYPFQRRRFWPKTAVVGMGSGAVSTSGILGSAKDLASGDTVYSNVFSVKTQPWLAHHVIYGTVVVPGATYAAMALVAAG
;
A
#
# COMPACT_ATOMS: atom_id res chain seq x y z
N THR A 1 10.76 -40.83 16.18
CA THR A 1 12.13 -41.26 16.56
C THR A 1 13.03 -41.06 15.36
N ILE A 2 14.17 -40.37 15.50
CA ILE A 2 15.11 -40.11 14.39
C ILE A 2 16.33 -41.02 14.58
N VAL A 3 16.73 -41.73 13.53
CA VAL A 3 17.93 -42.60 13.57
C VAL A 3 19.16 -41.74 13.32
N SER A 4 20.08 -41.69 14.28
CA SER A 4 21.29 -40.87 14.20
C SER A 4 22.51 -41.61 13.64
N LEU A 5 22.60 -42.92 13.83
CA LEU A 5 23.74 -43.73 13.41
C LEU A 5 23.33 -45.15 13.01
N ARG A 6 23.96 -45.68 11.95
CA ARG A 6 23.88 -47.08 11.56
C ARG A 6 25.28 -47.59 11.19
N LYS A 7 25.64 -48.76 11.71
CA LYS A 7 26.91 -49.44 11.44
C LYS A 7 27.12 -49.62 9.93
N GLY A 8 28.34 -49.34 9.46
CA GLY A 8 28.76 -49.57 8.07
C GLY A 8 28.55 -48.42 7.10
N ALA A 9 28.08 -47.26 7.55
CA ALA A 9 27.91 -46.07 6.72
C ALA A 9 28.66 -44.86 7.32
N ASN A 10 28.83 -43.80 6.51
CA ASN A 10 29.57 -42.61 6.90
C ASN A 10 28.85 -41.91 8.07
N ALA A 11 29.47 -41.95 9.26
CA ALA A 11 28.92 -41.41 10.48
C ALA A 11 28.61 -39.91 10.39
N GLN A 12 29.49 -39.12 9.74
CA GLN A 12 29.32 -37.68 9.61
C GLN A 12 28.06 -37.34 8.80
N ARG A 13 27.89 -38.02 7.66
CA ARG A 13 26.70 -37.85 6.80
C ARG A 13 25.41 -38.20 7.55
N GLN A 14 25.40 -39.32 8.28
CA GLN A 14 24.21 -39.76 9.02
C GLN A 14 23.82 -38.77 10.12
N ILE A 15 24.80 -38.22 10.85
CA ILE A 15 24.53 -37.21 11.87
C ILE A 15 23.97 -35.93 11.23
N THR A 16 24.52 -35.48 10.09
CA THR A 16 23.98 -34.30 9.38
C THR A 16 22.56 -34.51 8.87
N GLU A 17 22.24 -35.70 8.37
CA GLU A 17 20.89 -36.06 7.89
C GLU A 17 19.88 -36.15 9.05
N ALA A 18 20.30 -36.72 10.19
CA ALA A 18 19.48 -36.77 11.40
C ALA A 18 19.20 -35.36 11.95
N LEU A 19 20.20 -34.48 11.96
CA LEU A 19 20.04 -33.08 12.38
C LEU A 19 19.11 -32.30 11.43
N ALA A 20 19.25 -32.51 10.12
CA ALA A 20 18.35 -31.92 9.13
C ALA A 20 16.90 -32.41 9.32
N THR A 21 16.72 -33.70 9.62
CA THR A 21 15.39 -34.29 9.88
C THR A 21 14.75 -33.67 11.12
N ALA A 22 15.51 -33.47 12.20
CA ALA A 22 15.05 -32.81 13.41
C ALA A 22 14.66 -31.34 13.16
N TYR A 23 15.43 -30.64 12.32
CA TYR A 23 15.14 -29.26 11.94
C TYR A 23 13.85 -29.14 11.14
N ILE A 24 13.65 -30.02 10.15
CA ILE A 24 12.43 -30.08 9.33
C ILE A 24 11.20 -30.44 10.19
N SER A 25 11.38 -31.30 11.21
CA SER A 25 10.30 -31.63 12.16
C SER A 25 10.00 -30.52 13.17
N GLY A 26 10.63 -29.34 13.05
CA GLY A 26 10.34 -28.15 13.85
C GLY A 26 11.19 -27.98 15.11
N HIS A 27 12.15 -28.88 15.37
CA HIS A 27 13.13 -28.63 16.43
C HIS A 27 14.15 -27.59 15.95
N ARG A 28 14.63 -26.74 16.87
CA ARG A 28 15.69 -25.76 16.59
C ARG A 28 16.98 -26.20 17.27
N PRO A 29 17.93 -26.85 16.55
CA PRO A 29 19.25 -27.16 17.06
C PRO A 29 20.00 -25.87 17.42
N ASP A 30 20.82 -25.93 18.46
CA ASP A 30 21.80 -24.89 18.71
C ASP A 30 22.97 -25.04 17.74
N PHE A 31 22.93 -24.28 16.64
CA PHE A 31 24.00 -24.29 15.64
C PHE A 31 25.29 -23.62 16.14
N ALA A 32 25.22 -22.77 17.16
CA ALA A 32 26.40 -22.11 17.72
C ALA A 32 27.30 -23.07 18.50
N ALA A 33 26.72 -24.13 19.09
CA ALA A 33 27.46 -25.15 19.83
C ALA A 33 28.49 -25.93 18.97
N THR A 34 28.34 -25.93 17.64
CA THR A 34 29.24 -26.65 16.73
C THR A 34 30.27 -25.76 16.04
N HIS A 35 30.03 -24.45 15.97
CA HIS A 35 30.86 -23.51 15.23
C HIS A 35 31.16 -22.27 16.09
N THR A 36 32.19 -22.36 16.92
CA THR A 36 32.65 -21.25 17.79
C THR A 36 33.22 -20.07 16.99
N THR A 37 33.80 -20.34 15.82
CA THR A 37 34.35 -19.31 14.91
C THR A 37 33.82 -19.54 13.49
N ALA A 38 32.75 -18.82 13.14
CA ALA A 38 32.15 -18.86 11.81
C ALA A 38 32.15 -17.47 11.17
N ASN A 39 32.51 -17.40 9.89
CA ASN A 39 32.41 -16.17 9.10
C ASN A 39 31.01 -16.10 8.48
N ARG A 40 30.36 -14.93 8.58
CA ARG A 40 29.11 -14.68 7.83
C ARG A 40 29.44 -14.50 6.36
N VAL A 41 28.77 -15.27 5.52
CA VAL A 41 28.86 -15.15 4.06
C VAL A 41 27.57 -14.55 3.51
N GLU A 42 27.67 -13.79 2.43
CA GLU A 42 26.50 -13.29 1.73
C GLU A 42 25.78 -14.46 1.05
N LEU A 43 24.47 -14.56 1.28
CA LEU A 43 23.61 -15.54 0.64
C LEU A 43 22.63 -14.82 -0.31
N PRO A 44 22.18 -15.49 -1.38
CA PRO A 44 21.13 -14.95 -2.23
C PRO A 44 19.92 -14.48 -1.40
N THR A 45 19.37 -13.32 -1.77
CA THR A 45 18.19 -12.78 -1.09
C THR A 45 17.01 -13.73 -1.23
N TYR A 46 16.21 -13.84 -0.17
CA TYR A 46 14.99 -14.65 -0.16
C TYR A 46 14.11 -14.35 -1.39
N PRO A 47 13.70 -15.37 -2.17
CA PRO A 47 12.92 -15.17 -3.38
C PRO A 47 11.46 -14.88 -3.03
N PHE A 48 11.16 -13.64 -2.63
CA PHE A 48 9.81 -13.21 -2.31
C PHE A 48 8.84 -13.47 -3.48
N GLN A 49 7.64 -13.95 -3.17
CA GLN A 49 6.59 -14.12 -4.16
C GLN A 49 6.13 -12.75 -4.66
N ARG A 50 6.46 -12.41 -5.91
CA ARG A 50 6.15 -11.11 -6.51
C ARG A 50 4.71 -11.11 -7.02
N ARG A 51 3.81 -10.48 -6.27
CA ARG A 51 2.43 -10.19 -6.70
C ARG A 51 2.21 -8.67 -6.74
N ARG A 52 1.62 -8.17 -7.83
CA ARG A 52 1.32 -6.75 -7.98
C ARG A 52 0.07 -6.41 -7.19
N PHE A 53 0.25 -5.71 -6.06
CA PHE A 53 -0.84 -5.26 -5.19
C PHE A 53 -1.04 -3.75 -5.29
N TRP A 54 -1.34 -3.23 -6.49
CA TRP A 54 -1.66 -1.80 -6.69
C TRP A 54 -3.17 -1.51 -6.62
N PRO A 55 -3.58 -0.42 -5.94
CA PRO A 55 -4.97 0.03 -5.96
C PRO A 55 -5.37 0.46 -7.37
N LYS A 56 -6.41 -0.16 -7.93
CA LYS A 56 -6.89 0.10 -9.31
C LYS A 56 -7.65 1.42 -9.43
N THR A 57 -8.21 1.88 -8.32
CA THR A 57 -8.90 3.16 -8.20
C THR A 57 -8.28 3.86 -7.03
N ALA A 58 -7.19 4.57 -7.29
CA ALA A 58 -7.00 5.81 -6.54
C ALA A 58 -8.15 6.73 -6.99
N VAL A 59 -9.35 6.52 -6.46
CA VAL A 59 -10.04 7.69 -5.93
C VAL A 59 -9.03 8.14 -4.89
N VAL A 60 -8.15 9.06 -5.29
CA VAL A 60 -7.51 9.95 -4.35
C VAL A 60 -8.72 10.61 -3.73
N GLY A 61 -9.27 9.96 -2.70
CA GLY A 61 -10.18 10.60 -1.80
C GLY A 61 -9.41 11.83 -1.40
N MET A 62 -9.93 12.99 -1.78
CA MET A 62 -9.53 14.25 -1.19
C MET A 62 -9.24 13.97 0.28
N GLY A 63 -7.98 14.25 0.64
CA GLY A 63 -7.21 13.48 1.61
C GLY A 63 -8.00 12.98 2.81
N SER A 64 -7.65 11.79 3.30
CA SER A 64 -8.16 11.23 4.55
C SER A 64 -8.18 12.30 5.65
N GLY A 65 -9.36 12.88 5.91
CA GLY A 65 -9.53 14.02 6.80
C GLY A 65 -10.38 15.19 6.24
N ALA A 66 -10.67 15.22 4.93
CA ALA A 66 -11.50 16.29 4.37
C ALA A 66 -12.99 16.03 4.66
N VAL A 67 -13.65 16.99 5.31
CA VAL A 67 -15.11 16.96 5.47
C VAL A 67 -15.72 17.16 4.09
N SER A 68 -16.52 16.20 3.63
CA SER A 68 -17.28 16.36 2.39
C SER A 68 -18.38 17.39 2.64
N THR A 69 -18.17 18.62 2.18
CA THR A 69 -19.24 19.62 2.16
C THR A 69 -20.11 19.30 0.94
N SER A 70 -21.29 18.71 1.20
CA SER A 70 -22.22 18.37 0.13
C SER A 70 -22.64 19.64 -0.61
N GLY A 71 -22.08 19.88 -1.80
CA GLY A 71 -22.32 21.10 -2.56
C GLY A 71 -21.29 21.34 -3.66
N ILE A 72 -21.32 22.55 -4.23
CA ILE A 72 -20.46 22.98 -5.34
C ILE A 72 -18.98 23.12 -4.96
N LEU A 73 -18.66 23.20 -3.67
CA LEU A 73 -17.30 23.38 -3.14
C LEU A 73 -16.51 22.07 -2.94
N GLY A 74 -17.19 20.92 -2.83
CA GLY A 74 -16.55 19.61 -2.74
C GLY A 74 -16.02 19.29 -1.34
N SER A 75 -14.70 19.16 -1.20
CA SER A 75 -14.08 18.85 0.09
C SER A 75 -13.34 20.05 0.65
N ALA A 76 -13.53 20.30 1.93
CA ALA A 76 -12.85 21.36 2.67
C ALA A 76 -11.64 20.80 3.40
N LYS A 77 -10.54 21.56 3.41
CA LYS A 77 -9.35 21.28 4.21
C LYS A 77 -8.84 22.57 4.85
N ASP A 78 -8.79 22.58 6.17
CA ASP A 78 -8.18 23.67 6.92
C ASP A 78 -6.65 23.53 6.90
N LEU A 79 -5.97 24.65 6.64
CA LEU A 79 -4.53 24.76 6.71
C LEU A 79 -4.12 25.25 8.10
N ALA A 80 -2.90 24.90 8.49
CA ALA A 80 -2.30 25.42 9.72
C ALA A 80 -2.10 26.95 9.70
N SER A 81 -2.20 27.60 8.53
CA SER A 81 -2.20 29.07 8.39
C SER A 81 -3.48 29.74 8.88
N GLY A 82 -4.56 28.96 9.10
CA GLY A 82 -5.89 29.49 9.40
C GLY A 82 -6.78 29.67 8.17
N ASP A 83 -6.27 29.39 6.96
CA ASP A 83 -7.05 29.43 5.72
C ASP A 83 -7.76 28.09 5.46
N THR A 84 -8.93 28.13 4.83
CA THR A 84 -9.63 26.92 4.36
C THR A 84 -9.53 26.80 2.85
N VAL A 85 -9.05 25.65 2.38
CA VAL A 85 -8.95 25.32 0.94
C VAL A 85 -10.04 24.33 0.57
N TYR A 86 -10.84 24.70 -0.43
CA TYR A 86 -11.84 23.83 -1.04
C TYR A 86 -11.32 23.20 -2.32
N SER A 87 -11.63 21.93 -2.53
CA SER A 87 -11.28 21.21 -3.76
C SER A 87 -12.46 20.40 -4.27
N ASN A 88 -12.72 20.49 -5.57
CA ASN A 88 -13.79 19.76 -6.23
C ASN A 88 -13.37 19.36 -7.65
N VAL A 89 -13.96 18.30 -8.16
CA VAL A 89 -13.76 17.82 -9.54
C VAL A 89 -15.06 18.02 -10.30
N PHE A 90 -15.02 18.83 -11.34
CA PHE A 90 -16.14 19.02 -12.28
C PHE A 90 -16.04 18.03 -13.42
N SER A 91 -17.08 17.24 -13.61
CA SER A 91 -17.21 16.35 -14.75
C SER A 91 -18.67 16.28 -15.17
N VAL A 92 -18.92 16.16 -16.48
CA VAL A 92 -20.28 15.91 -17.00
C VAL A 92 -20.87 14.62 -16.42
N LYS A 93 -20.02 13.64 -16.06
CA LYS A 93 -20.48 12.39 -15.43
C LYS A 93 -21.02 12.61 -14.01
N THR A 94 -20.41 13.51 -13.25
CA THR A 94 -20.77 13.79 -11.85
C THR A 94 -21.79 14.92 -11.74
N GLN A 95 -21.78 15.89 -12.67
CA GLN A 95 -22.71 17.01 -12.74
C GLN A 95 -23.27 17.13 -14.17
N PRO A 96 -24.38 16.43 -14.49
CA PRO A 96 -24.95 16.41 -15.84
C PRO A 96 -25.36 17.78 -16.39
N TRP A 97 -25.74 18.71 -15.52
CA TRP A 97 -26.12 20.08 -15.90
C TRP A 97 -24.98 20.85 -16.58
N LEU A 98 -23.73 20.45 -16.37
CA LEU A 98 -22.58 21.08 -17.02
C LEU A 98 -22.62 20.89 -18.54
N ALA A 99 -23.21 19.79 -19.03
CA ALA A 99 -23.36 19.53 -20.46
C ALA A 99 -24.24 20.56 -21.18
N HIS A 100 -25.08 21.31 -20.45
CA HIS A 100 -25.99 22.29 -21.03
C HIS A 100 -25.34 23.66 -21.22
N HIS A 101 -24.15 23.90 -20.67
CA HIS A 101 -23.43 25.17 -20.82
C HIS A 101 -22.26 25.02 -21.81
N VAL A 102 -22.54 25.39 -23.06
CA VAL A 102 -21.65 25.19 -24.20
C VAL A 102 -21.33 26.53 -24.85
N ILE A 103 -20.04 26.83 -25.00
CA ILE A 103 -19.54 28.03 -25.69
C ILE A 103 -18.69 27.55 -26.87
N TYR A 104 -19.03 27.98 -28.08
CA TYR A 104 -18.37 27.55 -29.33
C TYR A 104 -18.22 26.03 -29.46
N GLY A 105 -19.24 25.25 -29.07
CA GLY A 105 -19.23 23.79 -29.15
C GLY A 105 -18.43 23.07 -28.06
N THR A 106 -17.84 23.81 -27.11
CA THR A 106 -17.09 23.23 -25.98
C THR A 106 -17.87 23.40 -24.67
N VAL A 107 -17.94 22.34 -23.87
CA VAL A 107 -18.51 22.41 -22.51
C VAL A 107 -17.58 23.24 -21.62
N VAL A 108 -18.09 24.34 -21.09
CA VAL A 108 -17.34 25.26 -20.22
C VAL A 108 -18.09 25.40 -18.91
N VAL A 109 -17.38 25.55 -17.80
CA VAL A 109 -18.03 25.84 -16.50
C VAL A 109 -18.69 27.22 -16.55
N PRO A 110 -20.00 27.35 -16.24
CA PRO A 110 -20.66 28.66 -16.21
C PRO A 110 -19.98 29.65 -15.25
N GLY A 111 -19.90 30.93 -15.65
CA GLY A 111 -19.39 32.00 -14.77
C GLY A 111 -20.15 32.08 -13.44
N ALA A 112 -21.47 31.83 -13.47
CA ALA A 112 -22.33 31.80 -12.29
C ALA A 112 -21.92 30.72 -11.27
N THR A 113 -21.25 29.64 -11.71
CA THR A 113 -20.73 28.59 -10.82
C THR A 113 -19.69 29.16 -9.87
N TYR A 114 -18.78 30.03 -10.34
CA TYR A 114 -17.78 30.68 -9.49
C TYR A 114 -18.41 31.66 -8.50
N ALA A 115 -19.43 32.42 -8.91
CA ALA A 115 -20.17 33.30 -8.02
C ALA A 115 -20.89 32.52 -6.91
N ALA A 116 -21.51 31.39 -7.26
CA ALA A 116 -22.15 30.51 -6.29
C ALA A 116 -21.12 29.89 -5.32
N MET A 117 -19.94 29.47 -5.80
CA MET A 117 -18.86 29.00 -4.93
C MET A 117 -18.40 30.08 -3.96
N ALA A 118 -18.20 31.32 -4.43
CA ALA A 118 -17.77 32.43 -3.59
C ALA A 118 -18.82 32.74 -2.50
N LEU A 119 -20.11 32.70 -2.86
CA LEU A 119 -21.20 32.94 -1.92
C LEU A 119 -21.30 31.84 -0.86
N VAL A 120 -21.14 30.58 -1.25
CA VAL A 120 -21.17 29.44 -0.33
C VAL A 120 -19.90 29.34 0.52
N ALA A 121 -18.76 29.86 0.05
CA ALA A 121 -17.52 29.90 0.83
C ALA A 121 -17.47 31.06 1.83
N ALA A 122 -18.21 32.14 1.56
CA ALA A 122 -18.30 33.30 2.44
C ALA A 122 -19.38 33.19 3.53
N GLY A 123 -20.33 32.26 3.37
CA GLY A 123 -21.39 31.97 4.34
C GLY A 123 -21.03 30.82 5.26
#